data_AF-A0A928ZAM1-F1
#
_entry.id   AF-A0A928ZAM1-F1
#
_cell.length_a   1.000
_cell.length_b   1.000
_cell.length_c   1.000
_cell.angle_alpha   90.00
_cell.angle_beta   90.00
_cell.angle_gamma   90.00
#
_symmetry.space_group_name_H-M   'P 1'
#
loop_
_entity.id
_entity.type
_entity.pdbx_description
1 polymer ?
#
loop_
_entity_poly.entity_id
_entity_poly.type
_entity_poly.pdbx_seq_one_letter_code
_entity_poly.pdbx_strand_id
1 'polypeptide(L)'
;MLPPLARKKMQAWIRSRHLICSGHFFIFETLEYSTIERFEDCVKGLGGTFISVEPIRKVWIGNHRQVILYQAKASLHTPHHELKQYWIKYGGFYTRFDERSC
;
A
#
# COMPACT_ATOMS: atom_id res chain seq x y z
N MET A 1 10.43 -4.71 -10.30
CA MET A 1 9.43 -4.58 -11.40
C MET A 1 9.80 -3.40 -12.30
N LEU A 2 9.49 -3.42 -13.61
CA LEU A 2 9.75 -2.27 -14.50
C LEU A 2 8.95 -1.01 -14.08
N PRO A 3 9.51 0.22 -14.18
CA PRO A 3 8.86 1.42 -13.64
C PRO A 3 7.43 1.69 -14.12
N PRO A 4 7.08 1.54 -15.42
CA PRO A 4 5.70 1.76 -15.88
C PRO A 4 4.70 0.75 -15.31
N LEU A 5 5.12 -0.51 -15.16
CA LEU A 5 4.29 -1.57 -14.59
C LEU A 5 4.11 -1.38 -13.09
N ALA A 6 5.19 -1.00 -12.38
CA ALA A 6 5.16 -0.68 -10.96
C ALA A 6 4.20 0.49 -10.67
N ARG A 7 4.26 1.56 -11.46
CA ARG A 7 3.35 2.71 -11.34
C ARG A 7 1.88 2.31 -11.55
N LYS A 8 1.55 1.54 -12.60
CA LYS A 8 0.18 1.05 -12.84
C LYS A 8 -0.32 0.20 -11.67
N LYS A 9 0.55 -0.64 -11.09
CA LYS A 9 0.19 -1.48 -9.93
C LYS A 9 -0.06 -0.63 -8.67
N MET A 10 0.80 0.33 -8.39
CA MET A 10 0.63 1.31 -7.30
C MET A 10 -0.68 2.09 -7.44
N GLN A 11 -1.02 2.57 -8.64
CA GLN A 11 -2.29 3.24 -8.93
C GLN A 11 -3.52 2.33 -8.68
N ALA A 12 -3.42 1.05 -9.03
CA ALA A 12 -4.49 0.09 -8.74
C ALA A 12 -4.71 -0.08 -7.23
N TRP A 13 -3.63 -0.16 -6.43
CA TRP A 13 -3.71 -0.26 -4.98
C TRP A 13 -4.20 1.04 -4.30
N ILE A 14 -3.90 2.20 -4.88
CA ILE A 14 -4.47 3.48 -4.45
C ILE A 14 -6.00 3.45 -4.62
N ARG A 15 -6.49 3.07 -5.81
CA ARG A 15 -7.94 3.02 -6.10
C ARG A 15 -8.68 2.03 -5.21
N SER A 16 -8.08 0.88 -4.89
CA SER A 16 -8.68 -0.11 -4.00
C SER A 16 -8.45 0.19 -2.51
N ARG A 17 -7.86 1.35 -2.18
CA ARG A 17 -7.55 1.79 -0.81
C ARG A 17 -6.69 0.79 -0.03
N HIS A 18 -5.85 0.02 -0.71
CA HIS A 18 -4.79 -0.74 -0.04
C HIS A 18 -3.56 0.14 0.21
N LEU A 19 -3.34 1.15 -0.63
CA LEU A 19 -2.20 2.06 -0.57
C LEU A 19 -2.67 3.49 -0.30
N ILE A 20 -2.15 4.10 0.77
CA ILE A 20 -2.42 5.51 1.11
C ILE A 20 -1.11 6.27 1.29
N CYS A 21 -1.17 7.61 1.22
CA CYS A 21 -0.08 8.46 1.68
C CYS A 21 -0.30 8.90 3.12
N SER A 22 0.75 8.84 3.93
CA SER A 22 0.79 9.37 5.30
C SER A 22 2.07 10.19 5.47
N GLY A 23 1.92 11.52 5.48
CA GLY A 23 3.05 12.45 5.44
C GLY A 23 3.90 12.28 4.18
N HIS A 24 5.16 11.85 4.36
CA HIS A 24 6.10 11.55 3.28
C HIS A 24 6.14 10.07 2.89
N PHE A 25 5.35 9.22 3.57
CA PHE A 25 5.38 7.79 3.40
C PHE A 25 4.17 7.27 2.64
N PHE A 26 4.37 6.14 2.00
CA PHE A 26 3.31 5.28 1.52
C PHE A 26 3.07 4.17 2.54
N ILE A 27 1.80 4.00 2.93
CA ILE A 27 1.34 2.95 3.83
C ILE A 27 0.52 1.97 3.01
N PHE A 28 0.97 0.73 2.97
CA PHE A 28 0.35 -0.35 2.21
C PHE A 28 -0.17 -1.43 3.15
N GLU A 29 -1.43 -1.80 3.02
CA GLU A 29 -2.04 -2.84 3.84
C GLU A 29 -2.60 -3.98 3.01
N THR A 30 -2.43 -5.21 3.51
CA THR A 30 -2.91 -6.43 2.85
C THR A 30 -3.01 -7.60 3.83
N LEU A 31 -3.84 -8.57 3.48
CA LEU A 31 -3.99 -9.83 4.21
C LEU A 31 -3.05 -10.93 3.68
N GLU A 32 -2.34 -10.66 2.58
CA GLU A 32 -1.45 -11.60 1.90
C GLU A 32 -0.01 -11.08 1.89
N TYR A 33 0.91 -11.80 2.54
CA TYR A 33 2.32 -11.41 2.62
C TYR A 33 3.01 -11.36 1.24
N SER A 34 2.65 -12.26 0.33
CA SER A 34 3.15 -12.23 -1.06
C SER A 34 2.82 -10.93 -1.80
N THR A 35 1.79 -10.21 -1.37
CA THR A 35 1.46 -8.88 -1.91
C THR A 35 2.36 -7.79 -1.32
N ILE A 36 2.91 -7.96 -0.11
CA ILE A 36 3.96 -7.10 0.45
C ILE A 36 5.22 -7.20 -0.41
N GLU A 37 5.65 -8.42 -0.76
CA GLU A 37 6.84 -8.64 -1.60
C GLU A 37 6.70 -7.95 -2.97
N ARG A 38 5.51 -8.08 -3.59
CA ARG A 38 5.21 -7.36 -4.85
C ARG A 38 5.19 -5.85 -4.67
N PHE A 39 4.76 -5.35 -3.52
CA PHE A 39 4.78 -3.93 -3.21
C PHE A 39 6.23 -3.44 -3.06
N GLU A 40 7.08 -4.18 -2.36
CA GLU A 40 8.53 -3.92 -2.25
C GLU A 40 9.20 -3.86 -3.63
N ASP A 41 8.91 -4.81 -4.52
CA ASP A 41 9.42 -4.82 -5.89
C ASP A 41 8.99 -3.60 -6.72
N CYS A 42 7.78 -3.09 -6.45
CA CYS A 42 7.28 -1.87 -7.08
C CYS A 42 7.98 -0.64 -6.51
N VAL A 43 8.17 -0.56 -5.19
CA VAL A 43 8.90 0.53 -4.53
C VAL A 43 10.32 0.61 -5.06
N LYS A 44 11.06 -0.51 -5.06
CA LYS A 44 12.43 -0.58 -5.60
C LYS A 44 12.46 -0.23 -7.09
N GLY A 45 11.51 -0.75 -7.87
CA GLY A 45 11.39 -0.45 -9.30
C GLY A 45 11.09 1.02 -9.63
N LEU A 46 10.61 1.79 -8.66
CA LEU A 46 10.37 3.24 -8.77
C LEU A 46 11.48 4.08 -8.12
N GLY A 47 12.59 3.46 -7.70
CA GLY A 47 13.71 4.15 -7.03
C GLY A 47 13.41 4.54 -5.58
N GLY A 48 12.38 3.96 -4.98
CA GLY A 48 12.03 4.18 -3.57
C GLY A 48 12.76 3.25 -2.61
N THR A 49 12.45 3.43 -1.33
CA THR A 49 12.97 2.63 -0.23
C THR A 49 11.81 1.97 0.51
N PHE A 50 11.83 0.65 0.58
CA PHE A 50 10.97 -0.12 1.48
C PHE A 50 11.56 -0.05 2.89
N ILE A 51 10.75 0.30 3.88
CA ILE A 51 11.23 0.68 5.22
C ILE A 51 10.95 -0.44 6.22
N SER A 52 9.70 -0.87 6.33
CA SER A 52 9.30 -1.90 7.30
C SER A 52 8.04 -2.62 6.85
N VAL A 53 7.82 -3.81 7.42
CA VAL A 53 6.55 -4.52 7.43
C VAL A 53 6.24 -4.99 8.83
N GLU A 54 5.02 -4.76 9.29
CA GLU A 54 4.57 -5.11 10.63
C GLU A 54 3.20 -5.82 10.56
N PRO A 55 2.99 -6.89 11.33
CA PRO A 55 1.67 -7.44 11.55
C PRO A 55 0.91 -6.53 12.53
N ILE A 56 -0.18 -5.89 12.09
CA ILE A 56 -0.89 -4.92 12.94
C ILE A 56 -1.96 -5.58 13.78
N ARG A 57 -2.79 -6.44 13.17
CA ARG A 57 -3.91 -7.09 13.86
C ARG A 57 -4.40 -8.30 13.09
N LYS A 58 -5.27 -9.09 13.74
CA LYS A 58 -6.04 -10.14 13.06
C LYS A 58 -7.38 -9.56 12.57
N VAL A 59 -7.76 -9.93 11.35
CA VAL A 59 -9.04 -9.57 10.73
C VAL A 59 -9.82 -10.85 10.49
N TRP A 60 -11.12 -10.81 10.79
CA TRP A 60 -12.03 -11.91 10.49
C TRP A 60 -12.40 -11.91 9.00
N ILE A 61 -12.21 -13.06 8.36
CA ILE A 61 -12.75 -13.37 7.04
C ILE A 61 -13.85 -14.40 7.23
N GLY A 62 -15.09 -13.96 7.02
CA GLY A 62 -16.28 -14.76 7.32
C GLY A 62 -16.37 -15.12 8.81
N ASN A 63 -17.05 -16.22 9.11
CA ASN A 63 -17.38 -16.58 10.49
C ASN A 63 -16.30 -17.40 11.21
N HIS A 64 -15.27 -17.88 10.50
CA HIS A 64 -14.38 -18.93 11.04
C HIS A 64 -12.88 -18.69 10.83
N ARG A 65 -12.48 -17.71 10.01
CA ARG A 65 -11.06 -17.52 9.68
C ARG A 65 -10.55 -16.19 10.18
N GLN A 66 -9.50 -16.23 11.00
CA GLN A 66 -8.69 -15.06 11.31
C GLN A 66 -7.45 -15.05 10.40
N VAL A 67 -7.15 -13.90 9.82
CA VAL A 67 -5.91 -13.67 9.06
C VAL A 67 -5.19 -12.43 9.57
N ILE A 68 -3.88 -12.40 9.43
CA ILE A 68 -3.07 -11.26 9.85
C ILE A 68 -3.18 -10.16 8.79
N LEU A 69 -3.47 -8.94 9.23
CA LEU A 69 -3.31 -7.72 8.45
C LEU A 69 -1.86 -7.26 8.60
N TYR A 70 -1.15 -7.21 7.47
CA TYR A 70 0.18 -6.66 7.39
C TYR A 70 0.12 -5.21 6.91
N GLN A 71 0.94 -4.36 7.50
CA GLN A 71 1.19 -3.01 7.03
C GLN A 71 2.66 -2.89 6.63
N ALA A 72 2.90 -2.47 5.40
CA ALA A 72 4.21 -2.06 4.94
C ALA A 72 4.30 -0.55 4.82
N LYS A 73 5.49 -0.04 5.14
CA LYS A 73 5.84 1.38 5.02
C LYS A 73 6.95 1.55 4.00
N ALA A 74 6.79 2.52 3.11
CA ALA A 74 7.80 2.85 2.10
C ALA A 74 7.91 4.36 1.85
N SER A 75 9.05 4.79 1.35
CA SER A 75 9.30 6.14 0.83
C SER A 75 9.58 6.06 -0.66
N LEU A 76 9.01 6.96 -1.46
CA LEU A 76 9.43 7.16 -2.85
C LEU A 76 10.28 8.44 -2.89
N HIS A 77 11.60 8.30 -2.96
CA HIS A 77 12.54 9.42 -3.06
C HIS A 77 12.57 9.93 -4.51
N THR A 78 11.78 10.94 -4.89
CA THR A 78 12.03 11.82 -6.07
C THR A 78 10.94 12.90 -6.26
N PRO A 79 11.25 14.03 -6.91
CA PRO A 79 10.46 15.27 -6.87
C PRO A 79 9.27 15.36 -7.85
N HIS A 80 8.92 14.28 -8.57
CA HIS A 80 7.76 14.26 -9.49
C HIS A 80 6.70 13.27 -9.02
N HIS A 81 5.81 13.81 -8.19
CA HIS A 81 4.85 13.11 -7.36
C HIS A 81 3.59 12.64 -8.11
N GLU A 82 3.71 12.07 -9.31
CA GLU A 82 2.53 11.58 -10.07
C GLU A 82 1.68 10.61 -9.24
N LEU A 83 2.29 9.72 -8.46
CA LEU A 83 1.56 8.80 -7.58
C LEU A 83 0.89 9.51 -6.40
N LYS A 84 1.50 10.55 -5.84
CA LYS A 84 0.91 11.34 -4.75
C LYS A 84 -0.25 12.19 -5.28
N GLN A 85 -0.09 12.82 -6.45
CA GLN A 85 -1.18 13.51 -7.14
C GLN A 85 -2.31 12.55 -7.52
N TYR A 86 -1.98 11.35 -7.98
CA TYR A 86 -2.95 10.31 -8.28
C TYR A 86 -3.69 9.85 -7.01
N TRP A 87 -2.99 9.69 -5.88
CA TRP A 87 -3.61 9.40 -4.59
C TRP A 87 -4.53 10.52 -4.11
N ILE A 88 -4.14 11.79 -4.25
CA ILE A 88 -5.02 12.93 -3.94
C ILE A 88 -6.32 12.85 -4.76
N LYS A 89 -6.24 12.43 -6.03
CA LYS A 89 -7.39 12.40 -6.94
C LYS A 89 -8.28 11.15 -6.79
N TYR A 90 -7.69 9.99 -6.48
CA TYR A 90 -8.38 8.69 -6.58
C TYR A 90 -8.23 7.79 -5.35
N GLY A 91 -7.45 8.21 -4.36
CA GLY A 91 -7.20 7.47 -3.14
C GLY A 91 -8.17 7.81 -2.01
N GLY A 92 -7.81 7.42 -0.80
CA GLY A 92 -8.49 7.78 0.43
C GLY A 92 -7.51 8.08 1.56
N PHE A 93 -8.00 8.74 2.61
CA PHE A 93 -7.24 9.03 3.82
C PHE A 93 -7.00 7.79 4.70
N TYR A 94 -7.86 6.79 4.55
CA TYR A 94 -7.82 5.53 5.29
C TYR A 94 -7.72 4.37 4.32
N THR A 95 -7.08 3.29 4.76
CA THR A 95 -7.09 2.05 4.01
C THR A 95 -8.47 1.41 4.06
N ARG A 96 -8.75 0.47 3.17
CA ARG A 96 -10.00 -0.32 3.20
C ARG A 96 -10.13 -1.21 4.44
N PHE A 97 -9.06 -1.38 5.21
CA PHE A 97 -9.04 -2.18 6.43
C PHE A 97 -9.17 -1.33 7.69
N ASP A 98 -9.29 -0.01 7.54
CA ASP A 98 -9.64 0.89 8.63
C ASP A 98 -11.08 0.61 9.08
N GLU A 99 -11.31 0.55 10.39
CA GLU A 99 -12.62 0.23 10.97
C GLU A 99 -13.68 1.29 10.65
N ARG A 100 -13.28 2.53 10.36
CA ARG A 100 -14.18 3.62 9.93
C ARG A 100 -14.69 3.43 8.51
N SER A 101 -14.12 2.49 7.75
CA SER A 101 -14.53 2.19 6.38
C SER A 101 -15.69 1.18 6.31
N CYS A 102 -16.25 0.78 7.45
CA CYS A 102 -17.41 -0.09 7.60
C CYS A 102 -18.62 0.67 8.15
#